data_AF-A0A929JQK7-F1
#
_entry.id   AF-A0A929JQK7-F1
#
_cell.length_a   1.000
_cell.length_b   1.000
_cell.length_c   1.000
_cell.angle_alpha   90.00
_cell.angle_beta   90.00
_cell.angle_gamma   90.00
#
_symmetry.space_group_name_H-M   'P 1'
#
loop_
_entity.id
_entity.type
_entity.pdbx_description
1 polymer ?
#
loop_
_entity_poly.entity_id
_entity_poly.type
_entity_poly.pdbx_seq_one_letter_code
_entity_poly.pdbx_strand_id
1 'polypeptide(L)'
;MIQWNTLLIVFLLVFVFRFLFQLTLNLANISHLRRHGNHVPRVFQGTVDEKKLSKMSAYTADSTRFGIVAKLFDQAVLLAIVLTGFLPWLVEEITAWHLGFIGGGLLFFAILALIAQLLDIPFDLYSTFVIEDRYGFNTRTMRLWFIDWIKGLALSGILGGILIFFLLALVYYFE
;
A
#
# COMPACT_ATOMS: atom_id res chain seq x y z
N MET A 1 -8.46 -21.54 15.79
CA MET A 1 -9.43 -20.54 16.31
C MET A 1 -8.65 -19.37 16.87
N ILE A 2 -9.02 -18.13 16.54
CA ILE A 2 -8.29 -16.96 17.03
C ILE A 2 -8.54 -16.79 18.52
N GLN A 3 -7.46 -16.80 19.29
CA GLN A 3 -7.51 -16.59 20.72
C GLN A 3 -7.55 -15.09 20.99
N TRP A 4 -8.61 -14.63 21.65
CA TRP A 4 -8.72 -13.27 22.17
C TRP A 4 -7.77 -13.10 23.35
N ASN A 5 -6.51 -12.82 23.03
CA ASN A 5 -5.48 -12.57 24.01
C ASN A 5 -5.20 -11.06 24.12
N THR A 6 -4.49 -10.68 25.18
CA THR A 6 -4.10 -9.29 25.43
C THR A 6 -3.35 -8.69 24.24
N LEU A 7 -2.53 -9.47 23.54
CA LEU A 7 -1.76 -9.02 22.38
C LEU A 7 -2.66 -8.61 21.21
N LEU A 8 -3.68 -9.41 20.88
CA LEU A 8 -4.63 -9.10 19.82
C LEU A 8 -5.44 -7.83 20.16
N ILE A 9 -5.86 -7.69 21.42
CA ILE A 9 -6.60 -6.49 21.87
C ILE A 9 -5.72 -5.25 21.74
N VAL A 10 -4.47 -5.31 22.23
CA VAL A 10 -3.51 -4.20 22.10
C VAL A 10 -3.24 -3.88 20.64
N PHE A 11 -3.04 -4.90 19.79
CA PHE A 11 -2.88 -4.72 18.35
C PHE A 11 -4.07 -3.98 17.74
N LEU A 12 -5.30 -4.40 18.02
CA LEU A 12 -6.51 -3.76 17.50
C LEU A 12 -6.67 -2.31 18.00
N LEU A 13 -6.36 -2.04 19.27
CA LEU A 13 -6.40 -0.68 19.83
C LEU A 13 -5.39 0.24 19.13
N VAL A 14 -4.14 -0.20 19.01
CA VAL A 14 -3.09 0.56 18.32
C VAL A 14 -3.44 0.73 16.84
N PHE A 15 -3.97 -0.31 16.20
CA PHE A 15 -4.41 -0.28 14.81
C PHE A 15 -5.50 0.77 14.58
N VAL A 16 -6.57 0.76 15.39
CA VAL A 16 -7.68 1.72 15.29
C VAL A 16 -7.18 3.12 15.61
N PHE A 17 -6.37 3.30 16.66
CA PHE A 17 -5.79 4.60 16.99
C PHE A 17 -4.97 5.16 15.84
N ARG A 18 -4.04 4.37 15.27
CA ARG A 18 -3.22 4.76 14.11
C ARG A 18 -4.10 5.12 12.92
N PHE A 19 -5.14 4.34 12.64
CA PHE A 19 -6.07 4.60 11.55
C PHE A 19 -6.79 5.93 11.72
N LEU A 20 -7.41 6.16 12.88
CA LEU A 20 -8.13 7.41 13.17
C LEU A 20 -7.19 8.62 13.13
N PHE A 21 -5.98 8.48 13.65
CA PHE A 21 -4.96 9.52 13.61
C PHE A 21 -4.61 9.88 12.16
N GLN A 22 -4.31 8.89 11.32
CA GLN A 22 -3.98 9.12 9.91
C GLN A 22 -5.16 9.73 9.14
N LEU A 23 -6.38 9.25 9.38
CA LEU A 23 -7.59 9.79 8.76
C LEU A 23 -7.76 11.27 9.13
N THR A 24 -7.57 11.62 10.40
CA THR A 24 -7.65 13.00 10.89
C THR A 24 -6.62 13.89 10.20
N LEU A 25 -5.37 13.42 10.06
CA LEU A 25 -4.33 14.17 9.35
C LEU A 25 -4.67 14.40 7.87
N ASN A 26 -5.17 13.38 7.18
CA ASN A 26 -5.55 13.50 5.78
C ASN A 26 -6.71 14.50 5.60
N LEU A 27 -7.71 14.45 6.49
CA LEU A 27 -8.85 15.37 6.47
C LEU A 27 -8.43 16.80 6.81
N ALA A 28 -7.54 16.98 7.79
CA ALA A 28 -6.96 18.26 8.15
C ALA A 28 -6.18 18.85 6.96
N ASN A 29 -5.38 18.03 6.27
CA ASN A 29 -4.64 18.45 5.08
C ASN A 29 -5.57 18.90 3.95
N ILE A 30 -6.61 18.12 3.64
CA ILE A 30 -7.61 18.50 2.62
C ILE A 30 -8.34 19.79 3.00
N SER A 31 -8.72 19.95 4.28
CA SER A 31 -9.37 21.16 4.79
C SER A 31 -8.46 22.38 4.63
N HIS A 32 -7.18 22.23 4.98
CA HIS A 32 -6.19 23.29 4.82
C HIS A 32 -5.98 23.67 3.35
N LEU A 33 -5.83 22.69 2.45
CA LEU A 33 -5.68 22.91 1.01
C LEU A 33 -6.89 23.63 0.41
N ARG A 34 -8.11 23.30 0.83
CA ARG A 34 -9.32 24.00 0.36
C ARG A 34 -9.36 25.47 0.78
N ARG A 35 -8.83 25.79 1.96
CA ARG A 35 -8.84 27.15 2.51
C ARG A 35 -7.70 28.01 1.96
N HIS A 36 -6.50 27.45 1.86
CA HIS A 36 -5.28 28.22 1.56
C HIS A 36 -4.58 27.82 0.26
N GLY A 37 -4.94 26.68 -0.33
CA GLY A 37 -4.24 26.11 -1.49
C GLY A 37 -4.47 26.83 -2.81
N ASN A 38 -5.30 27.88 -2.84
CA ASN A 38 -5.50 28.71 -4.02
C ASN A 38 -4.73 30.04 -3.96
N HIS A 39 -4.11 30.38 -2.83
CA HIS A 39 -3.43 31.66 -2.65
C HIS A 39 -1.93 31.46 -2.53
N VAL A 40 -1.17 32.11 -3.40
CA VAL A 40 0.30 32.09 -3.35
C VAL A 40 0.76 32.96 -2.16
N PRO A 41 1.55 32.42 -1.22
CA PRO A 41 2.12 33.23 -0.14
C PRO A 41 2.97 34.38 -0.71
N ARG A 42 2.98 35.53 -0.03
CA ARG A 42 3.68 36.75 -0.50
C ARG A 42 5.14 36.51 -0.91
N VAL A 43 5.83 35.61 -0.21
CA VAL A 43 7.24 35.25 -0.46
C VAL A 43 7.45 34.58 -1.83
N PHE A 44 6.41 33.97 -2.41
CA PHE A 44 6.47 33.23 -3.67
C PHE A 44 5.73 33.91 -4.83
N GLN A 45 5.23 35.13 -4.61
CA GLN A 45 4.56 35.90 -5.66
C GLN A 45 5.54 36.21 -6.80
N GLY A 46 5.10 35.97 -8.03
CA GLY A 46 5.94 36.14 -9.23
C GLY A 46 6.83 34.93 -9.57
N THR A 47 6.99 33.96 -8.65
CA THR A 47 7.68 32.69 -8.93
C THR A 47 6.71 31.55 -9.18
N VAL A 48 5.60 31.52 -8.44
CA VAL A 48 4.58 30.47 -8.54
C VAL A 48 3.34 31.01 -9.24
N ASP A 49 2.91 30.30 -10.28
CA ASP A 49 1.66 30.57 -10.99
C ASP A 49 0.46 30.09 -10.16
N GLU A 50 -0.49 31.00 -9.93
CA GLU A 50 -1.67 30.76 -9.10
C GLU A 50 -2.62 29.71 -9.69
N LYS A 51 -2.75 29.64 -11.02
CA LYS A 51 -3.56 28.61 -11.69
C LYS A 51 -2.92 27.24 -11.54
N LYS A 52 -1.59 27.15 -11.68
CA LYS A 52 -0.86 25.90 -11.45
C LYS A 52 -0.98 25.46 -9.99
N LEU A 53 -0.84 26.38 -9.03
CA LEU A 53 -0.99 26.08 -7.61
C LEU A 53 -2.41 25.56 -7.30
N SER A 54 -3.45 26.23 -7.80
CA SER A 54 -4.83 25.79 -7.61
C SER A 54 -5.09 24.41 -8.22
N LYS A 55 -4.55 24.14 -9.41
CA LYS A 55 -4.61 22.83 -10.06
C LYS A 55 -3.92 21.74 -9.23
N MET A 56 -2.73 22.01 -8.70
CA MET A 56 -2.00 21.09 -7.82
C MET A 56 -2.77 20.82 -6.52
N SER A 57 -3.33 21.87 -5.89
CA SER A 57 -4.14 21.74 -4.68
C SER A 57 -5.39 20.89 -4.89
N ALA A 58 -6.09 21.07 -6.03
CA ALA A 58 -7.24 20.27 -6.40
C ALA A 58 -6.84 18.79 -6.63
N TYR A 59 -5.76 18.55 -7.37
CA TYR A 59 -5.21 17.21 -7.57
C TYR A 59 -4.86 16.52 -6.25
N THR A 60 -4.14 17.21 -5.35
CA THR A 60 -3.77 16.66 -4.05
C THR A 60 -5.02 16.34 -3.22
N ALA A 61 -6.06 17.18 -3.26
CA ALA A 61 -7.30 16.92 -2.54
C ALA A 61 -8.03 15.66 -3.06
N ASP A 62 -8.11 15.49 -4.38
CA ASP A 62 -8.76 14.34 -5.01
C ASP A 62 -7.96 13.05 -4.82
N SER A 63 -6.64 13.09 -5.04
CA SER A 63 -5.73 11.97 -4.80
C SER A 63 -5.73 11.55 -3.33
N THR A 64 -5.73 12.50 -2.38
CA THR A 64 -5.81 12.18 -0.94
C THR A 64 -7.13 11.51 -0.58
N ARG A 65 -8.26 11.98 -1.12
CA ARG A 65 -9.58 11.38 -0.88
C ARG A 65 -9.65 9.96 -1.39
N PHE A 66 -9.16 9.73 -2.60
CA PHE A 66 -9.07 8.39 -3.17
C PHE A 66 -8.14 7.49 -2.35
N GLY A 67 -6.98 8.01 -1.96
CA GLY A 67 -6.01 7.29 -1.12
C GLY A 67 -6.57 6.91 0.26
N ILE A 68 -7.53 7.65 0.81
CA ILE A 68 -8.25 7.23 2.03
C ILE A 68 -9.08 5.97 1.76
N VAL A 69 -9.76 5.89 0.62
CA VAL A 69 -10.59 4.72 0.25
C VAL A 69 -9.72 3.49 -0.02
N ALA A 70 -8.63 3.65 -0.77
CA ALA A 70 -7.66 2.57 -0.99
C ALA A 70 -7.10 2.04 0.34
N LYS A 71 -6.63 2.95 1.22
CA LYS A 71 -6.11 2.56 2.55
C LYS A 71 -7.14 1.85 3.42
N LEU A 72 -8.41 2.27 3.37
CA LEU A 72 -9.50 1.61 4.08
C LEU A 72 -9.67 0.17 3.60
N PHE A 73 -9.58 -0.05 2.30
CA PHE A 73 -9.62 -1.39 1.71
C PHE A 73 -8.43 -2.22 2.17
N ASP A 74 -7.19 -1.71 2.08
CA ASP A 74 -5.98 -2.43 2.51
C ASP A 74 -6.06 -2.85 3.98
N GLN A 75 -6.59 -1.95 4.81
CA GLN A 75 -6.80 -2.19 6.23
C GLN A 75 -7.87 -3.24 6.50
N ALA A 76 -8.97 -3.22 5.74
CA ALA A 76 -10.00 -4.24 5.83
C ALA A 76 -9.46 -5.62 5.41
N VAL A 77 -8.66 -5.68 4.34
CA VAL A 77 -7.97 -6.90 3.89
C VAL A 77 -7.01 -7.41 4.95
N LEU A 78 -6.18 -6.54 5.53
CA LEU A 78 -5.27 -6.92 6.61
C LEU A 78 -6.02 -7.50 7.81
N LEU A 79 -7.09 -6.83 8.26
CA LEU A 79 -7.92 -7.32 9.36
C LEU A 79 -8.58 -8.65 8.99
N ALA A 80 -9.08 -8.81 7.76
CA ALA A 80 -9.64 -10.07 7.30
C ALA A 80 -8.60 -11.19 7.36
N ILE A 81 -7.38 -10.98 6.86
CA ILE A 81 -6.29 -11.97 6.89
C ILE A 81 -5.95 -12.37 8.35
N VAL A 82 -5.80 -11.38 9.24
CA VAL A 82 -5.45 -11.63 10.64
C VAL A 82 -6.59 -12.30 11.41
N LEU A 83 -7.84 -11.91 11.15
CA LEU A 83 -9.02 -12.35 11.90
C LEU A 83 -9.74 -13.57 11.31
N THR A 84 -9.30 -14.10 10.16
CA THR A 84 -9.86 -15.34 9.59
C THR A 84 -9.00 -16.57 9.85
N GLY A 85 -7.74 -16.38 10.26
CA GLY A 85 -6.78 -17.49 10.35
C GLY A 85 -6.24 -17.92 8.99
N PHE A 86 -6.32 -17.05 7.98
CA PHE A 86 -5.76 -17.28 6.65
C PHE A 86 -4.26 -17.61 6.71
N LEU A 87 -3.48 -16.92 7.56
CA LEU A 87 -2.04 -17.15 7.66
C LEU A 87 -1.69 -18.57 8.16
N PRO A 88 -2.24 -19.07 9.30
CA PRO A 88 -2.06 -20.46 9.69
C PRO A 88 -2.46 -21.48 8.61
N TRP A 89 -3.63 -21.27 7.98
CA TRP A 89 -4.10 -22.13 6.90
C TRP A 89 -3.10 -22.18 5.73
N LEU A 90 -2.58 -21.03 5.32
CA LEU A 90 -1.59 -20.94 4.24
C LEU A 90 -0.28 -21.66 4.61
N VAL A 91 0.16 -21.56 5.86
CA VAL A 91 1.35 -22.27 6.34
C VAL A 91 1.13 -23.79 6.27
N GLU A 92 -0.01 -24.29 6.75
CA GLU A 92 -0.34 -25.72 6.69
C GLU A 92 -0.32 -26.23 5.25
N GLU A 93 -0.96 -25.52 4.32
CA GLU A 93 -1.00 -25.88 2.90
C GLU A 93 0.41 -25.93 2.28
N ILE A 94 1.26 -24.94 2.57
CA ILE A 94 2.64 -24.90 2.06
C ILE A 94 3.48 -26.03 2.66
N THR A 95 3.30 -26.35 3.95
CA THR A 95 4.07 -27.43 4.59
C THR A 95 3.76 -28.80 4.02
N ALA A 96 2.55 -29.02 3.49
CA ALA A 96 2.18 -30.25 2.82
C ALA A 96 2.99 -30.53 1.53
N TRP A 97 3.64 -29.50 0.97
CA TRP A 97 4.45 -29.63 -0.25
C TRP A 97 5.90 -30.04 0.04
N HIS A 98 6.28 -30.21 1.31
CA HIS A 98 7.59 -30.69 1.75
C HIS A 98 8.80 -29.93 1.17
N LEU A 99 8.67 -28.61 0.97
CA LEU A 99 9.70 -27.74 0.37
C LEU A 99 10.87 -27.38 1.32
N GLY A 100 10.87 -27.90 2.56
CA GLY A 100 11.79 -27.50 3.62
C GLY A 100 11.52 -26.08 4.16
N PHE A 101 12.25 -25.68 5.21
CA PHE A 101 12.03 -24.41 5.90
C PHE A 101 12.21 -23.19 4.98
N ILE A 102 13.33 -23.13 4.25
CA ILE A 102 13.65 -21.99 3.37
C ILE A 102 12.72 -21.95 2.16
N GLY A 103 12.49 -23.09 1.50
CA GLY A 103 11.62 -23.17 0.32
C GLY A 103 10.17 -22.85 0.65
N GLY A 104 9.65 -23.37 1.77
CA GLY A 104 8.31 -23.04 2.26
C GLY A 104 8.16 -21.58 2.63
N GLY A 105 9.15 -21.00 3.33
CA GLY A 105 9.14 -19.57 3.68
C GLY A 105 9.15 -18.66 2.45
N LEU A 106 9.98 -18.97 1.45
CA LEU A 106 9.99 -18.23 0.18
C LEU A 106 8.63 -18.27 -0.52
N LEU A 107 8.01 -19.45 -0.61
CA LEU A 107 6.69 -19.61 -1.22
C LEU A 107 5.61 -18.83 -0.45
N PHE A 108 5.65 -18.87 0.89
CA PHE A 108 4.73 -18.14 1.76
C PHE A 108 4.77 -16.63 1.48
N PHE A 109 5.95 -16.03 1.50
CA PHE A 109 6.08 -14.60 1.21
C PHE A 109 5.76 -14.26 -0.25
N ALA A 110 6.09 -15.14 -1.20
CA ALA A 110 5.73 -14.94 -2.60
C ALA A 110 4.21 -14.90 -2.81
N ILE A 111 3.46 -15.81 -2.19
CA ILE A 111 1.99 -15.83 -2.27
C ILE A 111 1.39 -14.55 -1.66
N LEU A 112 1.84 -14.16 -0.46
CA LEU A 112 1.34 -12.93 0.17
C LEU A 112 1.66 -11.67 -0.65
N ALA A 113 2.86 -11.58 -1.21
CA ALA A 113 3.25 -10.46 -2.07
C ALA A 113 2.42 -10.41 -3.36
N LEU A 114 2.17 -11.56 -3.98
CA LEU A 114 1.32 -11.65 -5.17
C LEU A 114 -0.12 -11.23 -4.88
N ILE A 115 -0.70 -11.71 -3.78
CA ILE A 115 -2.06 -11.31 -3.36
C ILE A 115 -2.12 -9.80 -3.17
N ALA A 116 -1.17 -9.21 -2.45
CA ALA A 116 -1.13 -7.76 -2.25
C ALA A 116 -1.06 -7.00 -3.58
N GLN A 117 -0.12 -7.37 -4.45
CA GLN A 117 0.02 -6.74 -5.78
C GLN A 117 -1.25 -6.84 -6.62
N LEU A 118 -1.94 -7.99 -6.60
CA LEU A 118 -3.18 -8.21 -7.35
C LEU A 118 -4.33 -7.34 -6.84
N LEU A 119 -4.42 -7.18 -5.52
CA LEU A 119 -5.45 -6.37 -4.87
C LEU A 119 -5.24 -4.86 -5.10
N ASP A 120 -4.00 -4.42 -5.29
CA ASP A 120 -3.65 -3.03 -5.53
C ASP A 120 -3.92 -2.55 -6.98
N ILE A 121 -3.93 -3.47 -7.95
CA ILE A 121 -4.16 -3.18 -9.39
C ILE A 121 -5.33 -2.20 -9.64
N PRO A 122 -6.56 -2.44 -9.15
CA PRO A 122 -7.68 -1.54 -9.43
C PRO A 122 -7.44 -0.12 -8.90
N PHE A 123 -6.75 0.02 -7.76
CA PHE A 123 -6.47 1.32 -7.17
C PHE A 123 -5.40 2.09 -7.95
N ASP A 124 -4.34 1.39 -8.35
CA ASP A 124 -3.28 1.94 -9.19
C ASP A 124 -3.82 2.41 -10.55
N LEU A 125 -4.63 1.58 -11.22
CA LEU A 125 -5.25 1.93 -12.49
C LEU A 125 -6.14 3.17 -12.37
N TYR A 126 -6.96 3.25 -11.31
CA TYR A 126 -7.81 4.40 -11.09
C TYR A 126 -7.00 5.67 -10.79
N SER A 127 -5.96 5.56 -9.95
CA SER A 127 -5.08 6.69 -9.64
C SER A 127 -4.42 7.24 -10.90
N THR A 128 -3.84 6.38 -11.73
CA THR A 128 -3.13 6.81 -12.94
C THR A 128 -4.08 7.24 -14.06
N PHE A 129 -5.04 6.41 -14.46
CA PHE A 129 -5.84 6.64 -15.67
C PHE A 129 -7.14 7.42 -15.43
N VAL A 130 -7.49 7.74 -14.17
CA VAL A 130 -8.66 8.58 -13.86
C VAL A 130 -8.25 9.84 -13.14
N ILE A 131 -7.47 9.73 -12.05
CA ILE A 131 -7.08 10.91 -11.28
C ILE A 131 -5.99 11.68 -12.00
N GLU A 132 -4.84 11.08 -12.29
CA GLU A 132 -3.74 11.79 -12.94
C GLU A 132 -4.12 12.27 -14.35
N ASP A 133 -4.86 11.48 -15.12
CA ASP A 133 -5.37 11.88 -16.45
C ASP A 133 -6.29 13.12 -16.37
N ARG A 134 -7.20 13.18 -15.39
CA ARG A 134 -8.09 14.35 -15.18
C ARG A 134 -7.29 15.64 -14.98
N TYR A 135 -6.14 15.55 -14.32
CA TYR A 135 -5.27 16.68 -14.07
C TYR A 135 -4.13 16.79 -15.12
N GLY A 136 -4.10 15.96 -16.15
CA GLY A 136 -3.05 15.97 -17.18
C GLY A 136 -1.65 15.74 -16.63
N PHE A 137 -1.53 15.01 -15.52
CA PHE A 137 -0.25 14.58 -14.94
C PHE A 137 0.18 13.21 -15.45
N ASN A 138 -0.76 12.41 -15.94
CA ASN A 138 -0.44 11.11 -16.48
C ASN A 138 0.38 11.25 -17.76
N THR A 139 1.47 10.48 -17.81
CA THR A 139 2.35 10.35 -18.98
C THR A 139 2.50 8.89 -19.41
N ARG A 140 1.78 7.97 -18.75
CA ARG A 140 1.84 6.53 -18.96
C ARG A 140 0.70 6.09 -19.86
N THR A 141 1.01 5.15 -20.75
CA THR A 141 -0.01 4.42 -21.52
C THR A 141 -0.36 3.12 -20.79
N MET A 142 -1.54 2.56 -21.05
CA MET A 142 -1.96 1.26 -20.47
C MET A 142 -0.95 0.14 -20.75
N ARG A 143 -0.36 0.13 -21.96
CA ARG A 143 0.69 -0.82 -22.34
C ARG A 143 1.96 -0.63 -21.49
N LEU A 144 2.40 0.61 -21.31
CA LEU A 144 3.59 0.90 -20.51
C LEU A 144 3.37 0.52 -19.04
N TRP A 145 2.21 0.87 -18.48
CA TRP A 145 1.82 0.49 -17.12
C TRP A 145 1.90 -1.02 -16.89
N PHE A 146 1.33 -1.82 -17.80
CA PHE A 146 1.35 -3.28 -17.66
C PHE A 146 2.75 -3.88 -17.76
N ILE A 147 3.57 -3.37 -18.69
CA ILE A 147 4.97 -3.79 -18.84
C ILE A 147 5.77 -3.45 -17.58
N ASP A 148 5.58 -2.26 -17.02
CA ASP A 148 6.27 -1.82 -15.81
C ASP A 148 5.80 -2.60 -14.58
N TRP A 149 4.52 -2.97 -14.52
CA TRP A 149 3.98 -3.85 -13.48
C TRP A 149 4.62 -5.25 -13.52
N ILE A 150 4.73 -5.88 -14.70
CA ILE A 150 5.43 -7.17 -14.86
C ILE A 150 6.91 -7.05 -14.48
N LYS A 151 7.60 -5.99 -14.95
CA LYS A 151 9.00 -5.76 -14.59
C LYS A 151 9.18 -5.55 -13.09
N GLY A 152 8.28 -4.81 -12.45
CA GLY A 152 8.24 -4.59 -11.02
C GLY A 152 8.04 -5.90 -10.26
N LEU A 153 7.13 -6.77 -10.72
CA LEU A 153 6.94 -8.12 -10.18
C LEU A 153 8.21 -8.97 -10.30
N ALA A 154 8.83 -9.00 -11.47
CA ALA A 154 10.07 -9.76 -11.67
C ALA A 154 11.20 -9.25 -10.77
N LEU A 155 11.38 -7.92 -10.70
CA LEU A 155 12.42 -7.30 -9.88
C LEU A 155 12.19 -7.53 -8.38
N SER A 156 10.96 -7.35 -7.91
CA SER A 156 10.59 -7.60 -6.51
C SER A 156 10.71 -9.08 -6.14
N GLY A 157 10.33 -9.99 -7.04
CA GLY A 157 10.52 -11.43 -6.86
C GLY A 157 11.99 -11.82 -6.74
N ILE A 158 12.87 -11.28 -7.60
CA ILE A 158 14.31 -11.57 -7.56
C ILE A 158 14.96 -10.94 -6.32
N LEU A 159 14.83 -9.63 -6.14
CA LEU A 159 15.50 -8.92 -5.05
C LEU A 159 14.91 -9.27 -3.68
N GLY A 160 13.58 -9.30 -3.59
CA GLY A 160 12.87 -9.70 -2.38
C GLY A 160 13.10 -11.18 -2.06
N GLY A 161 13.09 -12.05 -3.06
CA GLY A 161 13.41 -13.48 -2.88
C GLY A 161 14.82 -13.71 -2.36
N ILE A 162 15.83 -13.01 -2.91
CA ILE A 162 17.22 -13.07 -2.41
C ILE A 162 17.30 -12.58 -0.97
N LEU A 163 16.68 -11.44 -0.66
CA LEU A 163 16.68 -10.87 0.69
C LEU A 163 16.05 -11.83 1.71
N ILE A 164 14.87 -12.38 1.38
CA ILE A 164 14.13 -13.33 2.23
C ILE A 164 14.92 -14.62 2.36
N PHE A 165 15.53 -15.12 1.29
CA PHE A 165 16.39 -16.31 1.33
C PHE A 165 17.51 -16.14 2.37
N PHE A 166 18.25 -15.03 2.33
CA PHE A 166 19.33 -14.79 3.28
C PHE A 166 18.81 -14.63 4.72
N LEU A 167 17.67 -13.96 4.90
CA LEU A 167 17.03 -13.83 6.20
C LEU A 167 16.64 -15.21 6.77
N LEU A 168 15.98 -16.04 5.96
CA LEU A 168 15.57 -17.39 6.38
C LEU A 168 16.76 -18.32 6.60
N ALA A 169 17.79 -18.21 5.77
CA ALA A 169 19.03 -18.96 5.96
C ALA A 169 19.70 -18.55 7.28
N LEU A 170 19.77 -17.25 7.60
CA LEU A 170 20.30 -16.77 8.87
C LEU A 170 19.50 -17.37 10.04
N VAL A 171 18.17 -17.30 10.01
CA VAL A 171 17.36 -17.90 11.07
C VAL A 171 17.62 -19.40 11.18
N TYR A 172 17.67 -20.12 10.05
CA TYR A 172 17.86 -21.57 10.03
C TYR A 172 19.24 -22.04 10.54
N TYR A 173 20.30 -21.25 10.34
CA TYR A 173 21.66 -21.63 10.74
C TYR A 173 22.05 -21.13 12.13
N PHE A 174 21.36 -20.12 12.66
CA PHE A 174 21.68 -19.49 13.96
C PHE A 174 20.66 -19.82 15.07
N GLU A 175 19.55 -20.50 14.76
CA GLU A 175 18.72 -21.23 15.73
C GLU A 175 19.13 -22.72 15.78
#